data_AF-A0A7Z1B1B5-F1
#
_entry.id   AF-A0A7Z1B1B5-F1
#
_cell.length_a   1.000
_cell.length_b   1.000
_cell.length_c   1.000
_cell.angle_alpha   90.00
_cell.angle_beta   90.00
_cell.angle_gamma   90.00
#
_symmetry.space_group_name_H-M   'P 1'
#
loop_
_entity.id
_entity.type
_entity.pdbx_description
1 polymer ?
#
loop_
_entity_poly.entity_id
_entity_poly.type
_entity_poly.pdbx_seq_one_letter_code
_entity_poly.pdbx_strand_id
1 'polypeptide(L)' 'MSDVIYVIYYEGERMKAHRRKVAYLTKGAAKSVITSETKNLAYFETKNYYDLPTAEREEIKAEISKRFEIVEYVPKEERQ' A
#
# COMPACT_ATOMS: atom_id res chain seq x y z
N MET A 1 -6.75 -10.80 -23.68
CA MET A 1 -6.89 -9.85 -22.56
C MET A 1 -5.48 -9.41 -22.23
N SER A 2 -5.20 -8.10 -22.20
CA SER A 2 -3.91 -7.62 -21.68
C SER A 2 -3.95 -7.79 -20.16
N ASP A 3 -3.03 -8.57 -19.60
CA ASP A 3 -2.91 -8.69 -18.15
C ASP A 3 -2.42 -7.35 -17.59
N VAL A 4 -3.32 -6.58 -16.97
CA VAL A 4 -2.97 -5.34 -16.29
C VAL A 4 -2.32 -5.68 -14.96
N ILE A 5 -1.06 -5.28 -14.81
CA ILE A 5 -0.33 -5.44 -13.55
C ILE A 5 -0.51 -4.16 -12.74
N TYR A 6 -0.82 -4.28 -11.45
CA TYR A 6 -0.94 -3.16 -10.52
C TYR A 6 0.26 -3.13 -9.59
N VAL A 7 0.91 -1.98 -9.46
CA VAL A 7 2.09 -1.79 -8.59
C VAL A 7 1.75 -0.80 -7.48
N ILE A 8 2.22 -1.09 -6.28
CA ILE A 8 2.03 -0.23 -5.12
C ILE A 8 3.22 0.73 -4.99
N TYR A 9 2.91 2.01 -4.79
CA TYR A 9 3.85 3.04 -4.40
C TYR A 9 3.55 3.47 -2.95
N TYR A 10 4.59 3.83 -2.21
CA TYR A 10 4.53 4.39 -0.87
C TYR A 10 5.39 5.66 -0.85
N GLU A 11 4.79 6.79 -0.46
CA GLU A 11 5.45 8.10 -0.42
C GLU A 11 6.17 8.47 -1.74
N GLY A 12 5.53 8.14 -2.87
CA GLY A 12 6.06 8.43 -4.21
C GLY A 12 7.12 7.46 -4.73
N GLU A 13 7.61 6.53 -3.90
CA GLU A 13 8.53 5.47 -4.33
C GLU A 13 7.81 4.14 -4.55
N ARG A 14 8.29 3.33 -5.50
CA ARG A 14 7.80 1.95 -5.64
C ARG A 14 8.03 1.23 -4.31
N MET A 15 6.95 0.75 -3.71
CA MET A 15 6.99 0.12 -2.40
C MET A 15 7.99 -1.04 -2.42
N LYS A 16 9.00 -1.00 -1.55
CA LYS A 16 9.98 -2.07 -1.36
C LYS A 16 9.54 -2.89 -0.16
N ALA A 17 8.73 -3.92 -0.40
CA ALA A 17 8.30 -4.77 0.70
C ALA A 17 9.37 -5.83 1.00
N HIS A 18 9.86 -5.89 2.25
CA HIS A 18 10.60 -7.06 2.71
C HIS A 18 9.64 -8.26 2.72
N ARG A 19 9.87 -9.24 1.83
CA ARG A 19 9.14 -10.52 1.72
C ARG A 19 7.70 -10.48 1.17
N ARG A 20 7.16 -9.34 0.74
CA ARG A 20 5.84 -9.28 0.06
C ARG A 20 5.98 -8.92 -1.41
N LYS A 21 5.03 -9.39 -2.23
CA LYS A 21 4.93 -8.98 -3.64
C LYS A 21 4.59 -7.49 -3.70
N VAL A 22 5.05 -6.79 -4.74
CA VAL A 22 4.80 -5.35 -4.94
C VAL A 22 4.01 -5.08 -6.22
N ALA A 23 3.74 -6.15 -6.97
CA ALA A 23 3.00 -6.18 -8.22
C ALA A 23 1.89 -7.25 -8.13
N TYR A 24 0.71 -6.94 -8.65
CA TYR A 24 -0.51 -7.73 -8.49
C TYR A 24 -1.30 -7.80 -9.78
N LEU A 25 -1.93 -8.93 -10.07
CA LEU A 25 -2.79 -9.10 -11.24
C LEU A 25 -4.19 -8.48 -11.06
N THR A 26 -4.53 -8.05 -9.84
CA THR A 26 -5.80 -7.37 -9.57
C THR A 26 -5.60 -6.20 -8.60
N LYS A 27 -6.36 -5.12 -8.81
CA LYS A 27 -6.39 -3.96 -7.91
C LYS A 27 -6.84 -4.34 -6.49
N GLY A 28 -7.71 -5.34 -6.37
CA GLY A 28 -8.19 -5.85 -5.07
C GLY A 28 -7.07 -6.49 -4.24
N ALA A 29 -6.20 -7.30 -4.86
CA ALA A 29 -5.06 -7.89 -4.16
C ALA A 29 -4.07 -6.81 -3.68
N ALA A 30 -3.83 -5.78 -4.49
CA ALA A 30 -3.02 -4.63 -4.09
C ALA A 30 -3.63 -3.87 -2.88
N LYS A 31 -4.94 -3.64 -2.87
CA LYS A 31 -5.65 -3.01 -1.72
C LYS A 31 -5.55 -3.83 -0.43
N SER A 32 -5.58 -5.16 -0.52
CA SER A 32 -5.44 -6.02 0.66
C SER A 32 -4.07 -5.85 1.32
N VAL A 33 -3.02 -5.69 0.50
CA VAL A 33 -1.66 -5.45 1.00
C VAL A 33 -1.53 -4.07 1.64
N ILE A 34 -2.04 -3.01 1.00
CA ILE A 34 -2.10 -1.67 1.62
C ILE A 34 -2.81 -1.74 2.98
N THR A 35 -3.95 -2.44 3.06
CA THR A 35 -4.68 -2.60 4.33
C THR A 35 -3.81 -3.22 5.43
N SER A 36 -3.00 -4.22 5.09
CA SER A 36 -2.09 -4.83 6.06
C SER A 36 -0.91 -3.93 6.40
N GLU A 37 -0.32 -3.24 5.43
CA GLU A 37 0.80 -2.32 5.68
C GLU A 37 0.35 -1.13 6.52
N THR A 38 -0.80 -0.52 6.22
CA THR A 38 -1.40 0.55 7.02
C THR A 38 -1.56 0.14 8.48
N LYS A 39 -2.03 -1.09 8.76
CA LYS A 39 -2.16 -1.59 10.13
C LYS A 39 -0.80 -1.71 10.83
N ASN A 40 0.20 -2.22 10.13
CA ASN A 40 1.56 -2.36 10.67
C ASN A 40 2.19 -0.99 10.95
N LEU A 41 2.15 -0.08 9.98
CA LEU A 41 2.68 1.28 10.12
C LEU A 41 1.96 2.03 11.24
N ALA A 42 0.63 1.94 11.32
CA ALA A 42 -0.11 2.56 12.42
C ALA A 42 0.37 2.07 13.79
N TYR A 43 0.64 0.77 13.92
CA TYR A 43 1.16 0.18 15.15
C TYR A 43 2.61 0.62 15.45
N PHE A 44 3.49 0.65 14.46
CA PHE A 44 4.92 0.95 14.67
C PHE A 44 5.22 2.46 14.78
N GLU A 45 4.50 3.31 14.06
CA GLU A 45 4.70 4.76 14.05
C GLU A 45 3.96 5.47 15.20
N THR A 46 2.94 4.83 15.77
CA THR A 46 2.14 5.43 16.84
C THR A 46 2.52 4.85 18.19
N LYS A 47 3.11 5.67 19.06
CA LYS A 47 3.36 5.29 20.45
C LYS A 47 2.05 4.98 21.16
N ASN A 48 2.02 3.90 21.95
CA ASN A 48 0.85 3.48 22.72
C ASN A 48 -0.41 3.28 21.85
N TYR A 49 -0.24 2.81 20.61
CA TYR A 49 -1.34 2.64 19.65
C TYR A 49 -2.60 1.97 20.23
N TYR A 50 -2.44 0.96 21.09
CA TYR A 50 -3.56 0.23 21.69
C TYR A 50 -4.26 0.95 22.84
N ASP A 51 -3.65 1.98 23.41
CA ASP A 51 -4.26 2.80 24.46
C ASP A 51 -5.20 3.86 23.87
N LEU A 52 -5.10 4.13 22.56
CA LEU A 52 -5.93 5.09 21.86
C LEU A 52 -7.36 4.55 21.62
N PRO A 53 -8.38 5.43 21.66
CA PRO A 53 -9.73 5.09 21.22
C PRO A 53 -9.77 4.52 19.80
N THR A 54 -10.76 3.68 19.52
CA THR A 54 -10.93 3.09 18.18
C THR A 54 -11.07 4.15 17.09
N ALA A 55 -11.78 5.25 17.35
CA ALA A 55 -11.95 6.33 16.38
C ALA A 55 -10.59 6.94 15.96
N GLU A 56 -9.75 7.30 16.93
CA GLU A 56 -8.41 7.85 16.66
C GLU A 56 -7.52 6.84 15.90
N ARG A 57 -7.61 5.55 16.25
CA ARG A 57 -6.89 4.49 15.52
C ARG A 57 -7.34 4.36 14.07
N GLU A 58 -8.62 4.57 13.77
CA GLU A 58 -9.12 4.59 12.38
C GLU A 58 -8.65 5.84 11.64
N GLU A 59 -8.64 7.01 12.29
CA GLU A 59 -8.13 8.26 11.70
C GLU A 59 -6.65 8.13 11.33
N ILE A 60 -5.81 7.60 12.23
CA ILE A 60 -4.38 7.35 11.95
C ILE A 60 -4.21 6.42 10.75
N LYS A 61 -4.97 5.32 10.70
CA LYS A 61 -4.92 4.39 9.55
C LYS A 61 -5.40 5.06 8.26
N ALA A 62 -6.40 5.94 8.32
CA ALA A 62 -6.86 6.70 7.17
C ALA A 62 -5.76 7.63 6.65
N GLU A 63 -5.07 8.36 7.55
CA GLU A 63 -3.95 9.24 7.17
C GLU A 63 -2.77 8.45 6.57
N ILE A 64 -2.38 7.32 7.17
CA ILE A 64 -1.32 6.47 6.63
C ILE A 64 -1.70 5.89 5.27
N SER A 65 -2.97 5.52 5.07
CA SER A 65 -3.43 4.96 3.78
C SER A 65 -3.30 5.94 2.62
N LYS A 66 -3.35 7.26 2.88
CA LYS A 66 -3.14 8.29 1.85
C LYS A 66 -1.72 8.31 1.30
N ARG A 67 -0.75 7.73 2.03
CA ARG A 67 0.65 7.62 1.59
C ARG A 67 0.86 6.55 0.51
N PHE A 68 -0.13 5.68 0.29
CA PHE A 68 -0.06 4.62 -0.70
C PHE A 68 -0.80 4.98 -1.98
N GLU A 69 -0.24 4.55 -3.11
CA GLU A 69 -0.85 4.67 -4.42
C GLU A 69 -0.81 3.32 -5.14
N ILE A 70 -1.87 2.98 -5.89
CA ILE A 70 -1.89 1.82 -6.79
C ILE A 70 -1.86 2.34 -8.22
N VAL A 71 -0.79 2.04 -8.93
CA VAL A 71 -0.57 2.47 -10.32
C VAL A 71 -0.64 1.26 -11.25
N GLU A 72 -1.23 1.43 -12.42
CA GLU A 72 -1.17 0.42 -13.49
C GLU A 72 0.25 0.40 -14.07
N TYR A 73 0.87 -0.78 -14.05
CA TYR A 73 2.19 -1.00 -14.60
C TYR A 73 2.07 -1.24 -16.10
N VAL A 74 2.64 -0.30 -16.84
CA VAL A 74 2.86 -0.43 -18.28
C VAL A 74 4.29 -0.97 -18.49
N PRO A 75 4.46 -2.17 -19.07
CA PRO A 75 5.77 -2.69 -19.44
C PRO A 75 6.50 -1.72 -20.38
N LYS A 76 7.82 -1.57 -20.21
CA LYS A 76 8.65 -0.73 -21.08
C LYS A 76 8.99 -1.47 -22.39
N GLU A 77 8.05 -1.59 -23.32
CA GLU A 77 8.35 -1.91 -24.73
C GLU A 77 7.37 -1.05 -25.53
N GLU A 78 7.74 0.07 -26.17
CA GLU A 78 8.73 0.26 -27.23
C GLU A 78 9.60 1.51 -26.99
N ARG A 79 10.90 1.33 -26.68
CA ARG A 79 11.91 2.27 -27.18
C ARG A 79 12.56 1.57 -28.36
N GLN A 80 11.89 1.60 -29.51
CA GLN A 80 12.59 1.45 -30.79
C GLN A 80 13.21 2.79 -31.16
#